data_AF-A0A932VLT0-F1
#
_entry.id   AF-A0A932VLT0-F1
#
_cell.length_a   1.000
_cell.length_b   1.000
_cell.length_c   1.000
_cell.angle_alpha   90.00
_cell.angle_beta   90.00
_cell.angle_gamma   90.00
#
_symmetry.space_group_name_H-M   'P 1'
#
loop_
_entity.id
_entity.type
_entity.pdbx_description
1 polymer ?
#
loop_
_entity_poly.entity_id
_entity_poly.type
_entity_poly.pdbx_seq_one_letter_code
_entity_poly.pdbx_strand_id
1 'polypeptide(L)'
;MEGKIRMTAFLMKNNALRPYARPKTPMVYFLVVAVLVVAVLNARADNGGNYYWYESGVKKTLHMDHELVAEFGPASDEESAVKNAEPSASRVMIRGGAAIWRVVSPKSALKKSAAVNPKAGVSPVFREGGNPGGRIMSLPGNVIVFFKGDWSEQKVKGWAAAKNLEIADKLNIGKNVYVLKTVPGLESLNLANKLQESGEVEAAAPDWWRPAQRR
;
A
#
# COMPACT_ATOMS: atom_id res chain seq x y z
N MET A 1 -40.80 -34.93 -32.67
CA MET A 1 -41.48 -35.28 -33.93
C MET A 1 -42.94 -35.43 -33.53
N GLU A 2 -43.96 -34.69 -33.93
CA GLU A 2 -44.36 -33.84 -35.07
C GLU A 2 -45.13 -32.61 -34.46
N GLY A 3 -45.42 -31.46 -35.07
CA GLY A 3 -45.45 -31.00 -36.47
C GLY A 3 -46.80 -30.30 -36.77
N LYS A 4 -46.74 -29.07 -37.35
CA LYS A 4 -47.80 -28.26 -38.04
C LYS A 4 -48.66 -27.31 -37.17
N ILE A 5 -48.62 -25.97 -37.26
CA ILE A 5 -48.72 -24.94 -38.35
C ILE A 5 -50.17 -24.61 -38.78
N ARG A 6 -50.56 -23.33 -38.60
CA ARG A 6 -51.26 -22.36 -39.52
C ARG A 6 -51.85 -21.21 -38.65
N MET A 7 -51.48 -19.93 -38.70
CA MET A 7 -51.33 -18.93 -39.78
C MET A 7 -52.66 -18.49 -40.41
N THR A 8 -53.19 -17.32 -40.00
CA THR A 8 -53.93 -16.39 -40.89
C THR A 8 -53.87 -14.96 -40.35
N ALA A 9 -53.50 -14.02 -41.23
CA ALA A 9 -53.46 -12.58 -41.04
C ALA A 9 -54.81 -11.92 -41.39
N PHE A 10 -55.08 -10.72 -40.87
CA PHE A 10 -55.88 -9.74 -41.59
C PHE A 10 -55.44 -8.31 -41.26
N LEU A 11 -55.35 -7.51 -42.31
CA LEU A 11 -54.80 -6.16 -42.40
C LEU A 11 -55.93 -5.22 -42.85
N MET A 12 -55.67 -3.90 -42.79
CA MET A 12 -56.43 -2.76 -43.36
C MET A 12 -57.39 -2.04 -42.42
N LYS A 13 -57.62 -0.72 -42.52
CA LYS A 13 -56.89 0.48 -42.96
C LYS A 13 -57.88 1.64 -42.72
N ASN A 14 -57.36 2.80 -42.32
CA ASN A 14 -57.73 4.18 -42.69
C ASN A 14 -59.19 4.69 -42.69
N ASN A 15 -59.39 5.82 -41.99
CA ASN A 15 -60.06 7.08 -42.42
C ASN A 15 -60.43 7.90 -41.16
N ALA A 16 -60.49 9.23 -41.08
CA ALA A 16 -60.06 10.36 -41.90
C ALA A 16 -60.13 11.65 -41.02
N LEU A 17 -59.24 12.59 -41.34
CA LEU A 17 -59.13 14.05 -41.11
C LEU A 17 -60.16 14.86 -40.25
N ARG A 18 -59.63 15.56 -39.21
CA ARG A 18 -59.66 17.01 -38.78
C ARG A 18 -60.94 17.88 -38.99
N PRO A 19 -61.24 18.98 -38.21
CA PRO A 19 -60.29 20.02 -37.72
C PRO A 19 -60.67 20.86 -36.45
N TYR A 20 -59.82 21.87 -36.13
CA TYR A 20 -60.01 23.06 -35.24
C TYR A 20 -60.14 22.81 -33.71
N ALA A 21 -59.55 23.57 -32.78
CA ALA A 21 -58.95 24.90 -32.76
C ALA A 21 -57.95 25.00 -31.57
N ARG A 22 -56.91 25.85 -31.69
CA ARG A 22 -56.13 26.34 -30.53
C ARG A 22 -56.97 27.41 -29.82
N PRO A 23 -56.84 27.56 -28.49
CA PRO A 23 -56.08 28.73 -28.04
C PRO A 23 -55.25 28.56 -26.75
N LYS A 24 -54.18 29.37 -26.72
CA LYS A 24 -53.61 30.11 -25.58
C LYS A 24 -53.03 29.31 -24.41
N THR A 25 -51.72 29.13 -24.48
CA THR A 25 -50.84 29.01 -23.31
C THR A 25 -50.93 30.25 -22.41
N PRO A 26 -50.85 30.05 -21.09
CA PRO A 26 -49.99 30.87 -20.26
C PRO A 26 -48.93 29.99 -19.61
N MET A 27 -47.68 30.26 -20.00
CA MET A 27 -46.53 30.48 -19.11
C MET A 27 -46.65 29.89 -17.69
N VAL A 28 -46.10 28.69 -17.48
CA VAL A 28 -45.71 28.23 -16.14
C VAL A 28 -44.19 28.15 -16.12
N TYR A 29 -43.64 28.91 -15.19
CA TYR A 29 -42.22 29.12 -14.93
C TYR A 29 -41.51 27.82 -14.53
N PHE A 30 -40.24 27.80 -14.92
CA PHE A 30 -39.19 26.87 -14.55
C PHE A 30 -39.14 26.51 -13.06
N LEU A 31 -38.92 25.24 -12.77
CA LEU A 31 -38.04 24.83 -11.67
C LEU A 31 -37.22 23.62 -12.11
N VAL A 32 -36.16 23.87 -12.89
CA VAL A 32 -35.08 22.90 -13.05
C VAL A 32 -34.30 22.91 -11.74
N VAL A 33 -34.52 21.93 -10.89
CA VAL A 33 -33.65 21.65 -9.74
C VAL A 33 -32.36 21.07 -10.31
N ALA A 34 -31.43 21.94 -10.69
CA ALA A 34 -30.06 21.56 -10.92
C ALA A 34 -29.44 21.27 -9.55
N VAL A 35 -29.39 19.98 -9.18
CA VAL A 35 -28.59 19.51 -8.04
C VAL A 35 -27.13 19.72 -8.43
N LEU A 36 -26.60 20.89 -8.08
CA LEU A 36 -25.18 21.19 -8.18
C LEU A 36 -24.49 20.39 -7.06
N VAL A 37 -24.10 19.16 -7.35
CA VAL A 37 -23.15 18.42 -6.51
C VAL A 37 -21.81 19.14 -6.67
N VAL A 38 -21.56 20.13 -5.81
CA VAL A 38 -20.20 20.62 -5.58
C VAL A 38 -19.47 19.49 -4.88
N ALA A 39 -18.88 18.60 -5.68
CA ALA A 39 -17.81 17.76 -5.22
C ALA A 39 -16.68 18.70 -4.80
N VAL A 40 -16.67 19.05 -3.51
CA VAL A 40 -15.48 19.60 -2.86
C VAL A 40 -14.44 18.50 -2.99
N LEU A 41 -13.68 18.55 -4.09
CA LEU A 41 -12.41 17.88 -4.21
C LEU A 41 -11.51 18.53 -3.18
N ASN A 42 -11.59 18.01 -1.95
CA ASN A 42 -10.48 18.04 -1.03
C ASN A 42 -9.37 17.24 -1.71
N ALA A 43 -8.65 17.89 -2.62
CA ALA A 43 -7.28 17.56 -2.92
C ALA A 43 -6.51 17.80 -1.62
N ARG A 44 -6.61 16.84 -0.69
CA ARG A 44 -5.61 16.67 0.35
C ARG A 44 -4.33 16.44 -0.44
N ALA A 45 -3.46 17.44 -0.44
CA ALA A 45 -2.08 17.22 -0.78
C ALA A 45 -1.63 16.00 0.01
N ASP A 46 -1.25 14.94 -0.71
CA ASP A 46 -0.72 13.68 -0.20
C ASP A 46 0.70 13.96 0.34
N ASN A 47 0.75 14.82 1.36
CA ASN A 47 1.94 15.32 2.03
C ASN A 47 2.12 14.49 3.31
N GLY A 48 2.70 13.30 3.16
CA GLY A 48 3.14 12.47 4.29
C GLY A 48 1.98 11.81 5.04
N GLY A 49 1.56 10.62 4.59
CA GLY A 49 0.65 9.79 5.36
C GLY A 49 1.15 9.58 6.80
N ASN A 50 0.23 9.58 7.77
CA ASN A 50 0.56 9.22 9.15
C ASN A 50 0.89 7.72 9.21
N TYR A 51 2.17 7.39 9.07
CA TYR A 51 2.66 6.03 9.24
C TYR A 51 2.73 5.69 10.73
N TYR A 52 2.51 4.43 11.07
CA TYR A 52 2.62 3.95 12.43
C TYR A 52 3.06 2.50 12.45
N TRP A 53 3.56 2.07 13.60
CA TRP A 53 3.87 0.67 13.89
C TRP A 53 3.60 0.38 15.36
N TYR A 54 3.66 -0.90 15.73
CA TYR A 54 3.48 -1.32 17.12
C TYR A 54 4.78 -1.85 17.70
N GLU A 55 5.19 -1.27 18.83
CA GLU A 55 6.32 -1.73 19.64
C GLU A 55 5.77 -2.20 20.98
N SER A 56 5.87 -3.51 21.26
CA SER A 56 5.34 -4.09 22.51
C SER A 56 3.87 -3.72 22.75
N GLY A 57 3.05 -3.76 21.71
CA GLY A 57 1.63 -3.40 21.76
C GLY A 57 1.34 -1.89 21.78
N VAL A 58 2.35 -1.03 21.85
CA VAL A 58 2.18 0.43 21.84
C VAL A 58 2.27 0.96 20.41
N LYS A 59 1.23 1.68 19.99
CA LYS A 59 1.22 2.37 18.69
C LYS A 59 2.20 3.54 18.71
N LYS A 60 3.14 3.54 17.77
CA LYS A 60 4.19 4.56 17.59
C LYS A 60 4.00 5.26 16.25
N THR A 61 4.06 6.58 16.24
CA THR A 61 4.00 7.38 15.01
C THR A 61 5.35 7.40 14.29
N LEU A 62 5.31 7.33 12.96
CA LEU A 62 6.45 7.41 12.06
C LEU A 62 6.29 8.60 11.13
N HIS A 63 7.38 9.31 10.89
CA HIS A 63 7.47 10.33 9.87
C HIS A 63 8.31 9.79 8.71
N MET A 64 7.79 9.80 7.48
CA MET A 64 8.59 9.45 6.31
C MET A 64 9.54 10.60 5.97
N ASP A 65 10.82 10.34 5.79
CA ASP A 65 11.77 11.35 5.34
C ASP A 65 11.57 11.60 3.83
N HIS A 66 11.33 12.86 3.46
CA HIS A 66 10.99 13.25 2.08
C HIS A 66 12.22 13.48 1.20
N GLU A 67 13.43 13.29 1.74
CA GLU A 67 14.68 13.48 1.00
C GLU A 67 15.54 12.21 1.00
N LEU A 68 15.15 11.17 1.74
CA LEU A 68 15.99 9.99 1.95
C LEU A 68 15.31 8.68 1.51
N VAL A 69 16.12 7.80 0.91
CA VAL A 69 15.78 6.39 0.69
C VAL A 69 16.90 5.50 1.22
N ALA A 70 16.55 4.29 1.65
CA ALA A 70 17.49 3.25 2.01
C ALA A 70 17.60 2.25 0.86
N GLU A 71 18.81 1.74 0.64
CA GLU A 71 19.09 0.62 -0.24
C GLU A 71 19.84 -0.45 0.56
N PHE A 72 19.31 -1.67 0.55
CA PHE A 72 19.86 -2.80 1.28
C PHE A 72 20.68 -3.70 0.35
N GLY A 73 21.89 -4.03 0.80
CA GLY A 73 22.83 -4.90 0.08
C GLY A 73 23.57 -4.32 -1.14
N PRO A 74 23.75 -3.00 -1.34
CA PRO A 74 24.62 -2.55 -2.43
C PRO A 74 26.09 -2.81 -2.07
N ALA A 75 26.85 -3.49 -2.95
CA ALA A 75 28.28 -3.71 -2.71
C ALA A 75 29.13 -2.45 -3.03
N SER A 76 28.68 -1.62 -3.98
CA SER A 76 29.35 -0.38 -4.38
C SER A 76 28.37 0.68 -4.90
N ASP A 77 28.88 1.87 -5.28
CA ASP A 77 28.08 2.91 -5.95
C ASP A 77 27.63 2.47 -7.36
N GLU A 78 28.48 1.72 -8.08
CA GLU A 78 28.22 1.23 -9.43
C GLU A 78 27.10 0.17 -9.45
N GLU A 79 27.02 -0.65 -8.39
CA GLU A 79 25.98 -1.67 -8.23
C GLU A 79 24.67 -1.12 -7.64
N SER A 80 24.65 0.14 -7.19
CA SER A 80 23.49 0.77 -6.57
C SER A 80 22.36 1.01 -7.58
N ALA A 81 21.22 0.40 -7.34
CA ALA A 81 19.99 0.66 -8.09
C ALA A 81 19.53 2.11 -7.90
N VAL A 82 19.73 2.68 -6.71
CA VAL A 82 19.39 4.10 -6.45
C VAL A 82 20.28 5.03 -7.26
N LYS A 83 21.59 4.83 -7.24
CA LYS A 83 22.54 5.67 -7.97
C LYS A 83 22.36 5.56 -9.48
N ASN A 84 22.09 4.36 -9.99
CA ASN A 84 21.84 4.12 -11.41
C ASN A 84 20.49 4.71 -11.87
N ALA A 85 19.47 4.67 -11.02
CA ALA A 85 18.16 5.27 -11.28
C ALA A 85 18.16 6.80 -11.18
N GLU A 86 18.98 7.35 -10.29
CA GLU A 86 19.09 8.78 -10.01
C GLU A 86 20.57 9.18 -9.83
N PRO A 87 21.28 9.53 -10.91
CA PRO A 87 22.71 9.86 -10.84
C PRO A 87 23.03 11.04 -9.92
N SER A 88 22.07 11.93 -9.66
CA SER A 88 22.19 13.03 -8.69
C SER A 88 22.09 12.58 -7.23
N ALA A 89 21.71 11.33 -6.95
CA ALA A 89 21.65 10.81 -5.60
C ALA A 89 23.01 10.89 -4.92
N SER A 90 23.03 11.34 -3.68
CA SER A 90 24.25 11.45 -2.87
C SER A 90 24.16 10.54 -1.65
N ARG A 91 25.24 9.82 -1.38
CA ARG A 91 25.30 8.89 -0.25
C ARG A 91 25.45 9.67 1.05
N VAL A 92 24.53 9.47 1.98
CA VAL A 92 24.53 10.07 3.31
C VAL A 92 25.29 9.20 4.30
N MET A 93 25.06 7.88 4.26
CA MET A 93 25.79 6.92 5.09
C MET A 93 25.70 5.49 4.53
N ILE A 94 26.65 4.63 4.91
CA ILE A 94 26.55 3.17 4.81
C ILE A 94 26.75 2.58 6.20
N ARG A 95 25.81 1.75 6.65
CA ARG A 95 25.94 1.05 7.92
C ARG A 95 25.07 -0.19 7.98
N GLY A 96 25.59 -1.29 8.54
CA GLY A 96 24.80 -2.50 8.79
C GLY A 96 24.07 -3.03 7.55
N GLY A 97 24.76 -3.08 6.41
CA GLY A 97 24.21 -3.58 5.15
C GLY A 97 23.25 -2.64 4.42
N ALA A 98 23.04 -1.41 4.90
CA ALA A 98 22.20 -0.42 4.23
C ALA A 98 23.00 0.82 3.84
N ALA A 99 22.77 1.31 2.61
CA ALA A 99 23.16 2.63 2.14
C ALA A 99 21.96 3.58 2.24
N ILE A 100 22.15 4.74 2.86
CA ILE A 100 21.16 5.82 2.86
C ILE A 100 21.56 6.84 1.82
N TRP A 101 20.62 7.15 0.95
CA TRP A 101 20.78 8.05 -0.17
C TRP A 101 19.88 9.26 -0.01
N ARG A 102 20.44 10.44 -0.26
CA ARG A 102 19.68 11.65 -0.47
C ARG A 102 19.28 11.75 -1.92
N VAL A 103 17.99 11.94 -2.16
CA VAL A 103 17.34 11.96 -3.48
C VAL A 103 16.43 13.18 -3.59
N VAL A 104 16.11 13.58 -4.81
CA VAL A 104 15.18 14.69 -5.08
C VAL A 104 13.75 14.32 -4.71
N SER A 105 13.37 13.06 -4.93
CA SER A 105 12.03 12.56 -4.61
C SER A 105 12.07 11.07 -4.26
N PRO A 106 11.83 10.68 -2.99
CA PRO A 106 11.79 9.29 -2.59
C PRO A 106 10.81 8.44 -3.40
N LYS A 107 9.62 8.96 -3.71
CA LYS A 107 8.63 8.27 -4.54
C LYS A 107 9.16 7.97 -5.95
N SER A 108 9.85 8.92 -6.55
CA SER A 108 10.47 8.77 -7.87
C SER A 108 11.63 7.79 -7.82
N ALA A 109 12.52 7.94 -6.82
CA ALA A 109 13.67 7.08 -6.62
C ALA A 109 13.27 5.62 -6.39
N LEU A 110 12.27 5.35 -5.55
CA LEU A 110 11.73 4.00 -5.32
C LEU A 110 11.22 3.37 -6.62
N LYS A 111 10.39 4.10 -7.38
CA LYS A 111 9.83 3.62 -8.65
C LYS A 111 10.92 3.34 -9.69
N LYS A 112 11.87 4.26 -9.86
CA LYS A 112 12.94 4.12 -10.86
C LYS A 112 13.94 3.03 -10.46
N SER A 113 14.30 2.93 -9.19
CA SER A 113 15.21 1.89 -8.71
C SER A 113 14.62 0.50 -8.91
N ALA A 114 13.32 0.32 -8.65
CA ALA A 114 12.61 -0.93 -8.94
C ALA A 114 12.59 -1.27 -10.44
N ALA A 115 12.58 -0.27 -11.33
CA ALA A 115 12.67 -0.47 -12.77
C ALA A 115 14.09 -0.84 -13.24
N VAL A 116 15.12 -0.30 -12.58
CA VAL A 116 16.53 -0.64 -12.87
C VAL A 116 16.87 -2.04 -12.36
N ASN A 117 16.50 -2.35 -11.13
CA ASN A 117 16.73 -3.64 -10.50
C ASN A 117 15.55 -4.00 -9.59
N PRO A 118 14.61 -4.85 -10.06
CA PRO A 118 13.46 -5.27 -9.27
C PRO A 118 13.81 -6.05 -7.99
N LYS A 119 15.04 -6.56 -7.89
CA LYS A 119 15.54 -7.27 -6.70
C LYS A 119 16.28 -6.36 -5.73
N ALA A 120 16.49 -5.09 -6.08
CA ALA A 120 17.16 -4.15 -5.20
C ALA A 120 16.29 -3.89 -3.96
N GLY A 121 16.92 -3.95 -2.79
CA GLY A 121 16.27 -3.68 -1.52
C GLY A 121 16.05 -2.20 -1.29
N VAL A 122 15.21 -1.51 -2.06
CA VAL A 122 15.02 -0.05 -1.90
C VAL A 122 13.76 0.25 -1.11
N SER A 123 13.88 1.11 -0.09
CA SER A 123 12.84 1.36 0.90
C SER A 123 12.81 2.82 1.34
N PRO A 124 11.63 3.38 1.69
CA PRO A 124 11.58 4.69 2.32
C PRO A 124 12.38 4.73 3.62
N VAL A 125 12.91 5.91 3.94
CA VAL A 125 13.45 6.19 5.27
C VAL A 125 12.38 6.81 6.15
N PHE A 126 12.33 6.38 7.41
CA PHE A 126 11.47 6.92 8.44
C PHE A 126 12.28 7.52 9.57
N ARG A 127 11.63 8.44 10.30
CA ARG A 127 12.11 9.01 11.55
C ARG A 127 11.13 8.72 12.67
N GLU A 128 11.67 8.22 13.77
CA GLU A 128 10.93 7.95 14.99
C GLU A 128 10.49 9.26 15.68
N GLY A 129 9.31 9.25 16.30
CA GLY A 129 8.89 10.35 17.20
C GLY A 129 8.34 11.59 16.49
N GLY A 130 7.99 11.48 15.20
CA GLY A 130 7.26 12.52 14.47
C GLY A 130 8.03 13.81 14.24
N ASN A 131 9.36 13.81 14.39
CA ASN A 131 10.19 15.00 14.18
C ASN A 131 11.41 14.70 13.28
N PRO A 132 11.95 15.72 12.57
CA PRO A 132 13.13 15.55 11.70
C PRO A 132 14.42 15.14 12.42
N GLY A 133 14.53 15.34 13.73
CA GLY A 133 15.66 14.89 14.56
C GLY A 133 15.56 13.43 15.01
N GLY A 134 14.44 12.76 14.71
CA GLY A 134 14.16 11.39 15.11
C GLY A 134 15.19 10.39 14.59
N ARG A 135 15.29 9.25 15.29
CA ARG A 135 16.16 8.15 14.89
C ARG A 135 15.75 7.67 13.49
N ILE A 136 16.72 7.56 12.60
CA ILE A 136 16.53 7.01 11.25
C ILE A 136 16.25 5.51 11.36
N MET A 137 15.21 5.08 10.64
CA MET A 137 14.83 3.67 10.50
C MET A 137 14.40 3.41 9.05
N SER A 138 14.51 2.16 8.60
CA SER A 138 13.97 1.76 7.31
C SER A 138 13.57 0.28 7.33
N LEU A 139 12.90 -0.15 6.26
CA LEU A 139 12.23 -1.44 6.16
C LEU A 139 12.94 -2.30 5.10
N PRO A 140 13.88 -3.18 5.49
CA PRO A 140 14.53 -4.15 4.59
C PRO A 140 13.56 -5.18 4.01
N GLY A 141 12.37 -5.28 4.58
CA GLY A 141 11.40 -6.32 4.30
C GLY A 141 11.20 -7.14 5.57
N ASN A 142 10.56 -8.29 5.41
CA ASN A 142 10.20 -9.21 6.49
C ASN A 142 9.31 -8.63 7.61
N VAL A 143 8.63 -9.53 8.30
CA VAL A 143 7.82 -9.25 9.50
C VAL A 143 8.16 -10.27 10.57
N ILE A 144 8.51 -9.79 11.76
CA ILE A 144 8.73 -10.62 12.94
C ILE A 144 7.38 -10.82 13.63
N VAL A 145 6.98 -12.07 13.81
CA VAL A 145 5.69 -12.45 14.38
C VAL A 145 5.90 -13.31 15.61
N PHE A 146 5.27 -12.89 16.70
CA PHE A 146 5.19 -13.62 17.96
C PHE A 146 3.85 -14.36 17.96
N PHE A 147 3.89 -15.67 17.83
CA PHE A 147 2.70 -16.52 17.96
C PHE A 147 2.50 -16.94 19.41
N LYS A 148 1.26 -17.29 19.73
CA LYS A 148 0.89 -17.79 21.06
C LYS A 148 1.75 -19.00 21.43
N GLY A 149 2.23 -19.05 22.67
CA GLY A 149 3.18 -20.06 23.14
C GLY A 149 2.65 -21.51 23.13
N ASP A 150 1.34 -21.70 23.02
CA ASP A 150 0.66 -22.99 22.92
C ASP A 150 0.52 -23.49 21.46
N TRP A 151 0.88 -22.67 20.46
CA TRP A 151 0.83 -23.09 19.07
C TRP A 151 1.97 -24.05 18.75
N SER A 152 1.63 -25.20 18.16
CA SER A 152 2.64 -26.09 17.58
C SER A 152 3.20 -25.49 16.28
N GLU A 153 4.39 -25.94 15.89
CA GLU A 153 5.00 -25.53 14.63
C GLU A 153 4.11 -25.86 13.42
N GLN A 154 3.43 -27.01 13.44
CA GLN A 154 2.49 -27.40 12.40
C GLN A 154 1.31 -26.43 12.30
N LYS A 155 0.82 -25.93 13.44
CA LYS A 155 -0.25 -24.93 13.49
C LYS A 155 0.22 -23.59 12.91
N VAL A 156 1.43 -23.15 13.25
CA VAL A 156 2.03 -21.93 12.68
C VAL A 156 2.17 -22.04 11.16
N LYS A 157 2.73 -23.16 10.66
CA LYS A 157 2.88 -23.41 9.22
C LYS A 157 1.53 -23.43 8.50
N GLY A 158 0.53 -24.11 9.06
CA GLY A 158 -0.82 -24.16 8.51
C GLY A 158 -1.50 -22.79 8.47
N TRP A 159 -1.34 -21.98 9.52
CA TRP A 159 -1.84 -20.61 9.57
C TRP A 159 -1.18 -19.72 8.50
N ALA A 160 0.14 -19.81 8.34
CA ALA A 160 0.86 -19.03 7.34
C ALA A 160 0.43 -19.42 5.91
N ALA A 161 0.35 -20.72 5.63
CA ALA A 161 -0.11 -21.24 4.34
C ALA A 161 -1.54 -20.80 4.01
N ALA A 162 -2.47 -20.84 4.98
CA ALA A 162 -3.85 -20.40 4.79
C ALA A 162 -3.98 -18.90 4.44
N LYS A 163 -2.94 -18.10 4.75
CA LYS A 163 -2.88 -16.67 4.43
C LYS A 163 -1.95 -16.34 3.25
N ASN A 164 -1.40 -17.36 2.57
CA ASN A 164 -0.38 -17.21 1.53
C ASN A 164 0.85 -16.44 2.00
N LEU A 165 1.29 -16.68 3.25
CA LEU A 165 2.49 -16.08 3.83
C LEU A 165 3.63 -17.11 3.84
N GLU A 166 4.81 -16.69 3.40
CA GLU A 166 6.03 -17.50 3.41
C GLU A 166 6.77 -17.28 4.75
N ILE A 167 7.07 -18.37 5.46
CA ILE A 167 7.95 -18.33 6.65
C ILE A 167 9.39 -18.41 6.16
N ALA A 168 10.16 -17.34 6.39
CA ALA A 168 11.58 -17.28 6.05
C ALA A 168 12.45 -17.99 7.10
N ASP A 169 12.13 -17.82 8.39
CA ASP A 169 12.93 -18.38 9.47
C ASP A 169 12.13 -18.54 10.78
N LYS A 170 12.66 -19.34 11.70
CA LYS A 170 12.22 -19.41 13.10
C LYS A 170 13.33 -18.86 13.98
N LEU A 171 13.03 -17.81 14.74
CA LEU A 171 14.01 -17.20 15.62
C LEU A 171 14.02 -17.89 16.98
N ASN A 172 15.22 -18.19 17.50
CA ASN A 172 15.42 -18.77 18.82
C ASN A 172 15.39 -17.69 19.93
N ILE A 173 14.46 -16.73 19.84
CA ILE A 173 14.23 -15.68 20.83
C ILE A 173 12.80 -15.79 21.35
N GLY A 174 12.61 -16.52 22.45
CA GLY A 174 11.28 -16.86 22.96
C GLY A 174 10.74 -18.17 22.38
N LYS A 175 9.46 -18.48 22.64
CA LYS A 175 8.90 -19.82 22.36
C LYS A 175 8.50 -20.01 20.89
N ASN A 176 7.83 -19.03 20.29
CA ASN A 176 7.21 -19.15 18.97
C ASN A 176 7.35 -17.85 18.15
N VAL A 177 8.60 -17.49 17.84
CA VAL A 177 8.91 -16.30 17.03
C VAL A 177 9.38 -16.70 15.65
N TYR A 178 8.75 -16.12 14.63
CA TYR A 178 9.00 -16.46 13.23
C TYR A 178 9.18 -15.20 12.39
N VAL A 179 9.94 -15.33 11.32
CA VAL A 179 10.12 -14.29 10.31
C VAL A 179 9.25 -14.66 9.12
N LEU A 180 8.30 -13.79 8.79
CA LEU A 180 7.52 -13.88 7.56
C LEU A 180 8.19 -13.04 6.47
N LYS A 181 8.33 -13.60 5.28
CA LYS A 181 8.97 -12.91 4.16
C LYS A 181 8.03 -11.86 3.58
N THR A 182 8.56 -10.66 3.36
CA THR A 182 7.90 -9.59 2.60
C THR A 182 8.92 -8.79 1.83
N VAL A 183 8.47 -8.06 0.82
CA VAL A 183 9.34 -7.11 0.10
C VAL A 183 9.70 -5.92 1.00
N PRO A 184 10.84 -5.26 0.73
CA PRO A 184 11.23 -4.02 1.41
C PRO A 184 10.16 -2.92 1.34
N GLY A 185 10.15 -2.05 2.35
CA GLY A 185 9.29 -0.87 2.35
C GLY A 185 7.90 -1.12 2.91
N LEU A 186 6.93 -0.34 2.42
CA LEU A 186 5.60 -0.20 3.02
C LEU A 186 4.80 -1.50 3.12
N GLU A 187 5.07 -2.49 2.27
CA GLU A 187 4.37 -3.78 2.34
C GLU A 187 4.65 -4.52 3.65
N SER A 188 5.91 -4.53 4.10
CA SER A 188 6.29 -5.11 5.39
C SER A 188 5.61 -4.40 6.57
N LEU A 189 5.54 -3.07 6.54
CA LEU A 189 4.87 -2.26 7.55
C LEU A 189 3.37 -2.53 7.59
N ASN A 190 2.73 -2.56 6.42
CA ASN A 190 1.29 -2.79 6.30
C ASN A 190 0.92 -4.21 6.74
N LEU A 191 1.72 -5.22 6.40
CA LEU A 191 1.50 -6.59 6.86
C LEU A 191 1.64 -6.67 8.39
N ALA A 192 2.71 -6.11 8.96
CA ALA A 192 2.92 -6.11 10.40
C ALA A 192 1.73 -5.48 11.15
N ASN A 193 1.28 -4.31 10.70
CA ASN A 193 0.12 -3.63 11.29
C ASN A 193 -1.14 -4.48 11.17
N LYS A 194 -1.42 -5.05 10.00
CA LYS A 194 -2.58 -5.92 9.79
C LYS A 194 -2.57 -7.14 10.73
N LEU A 195 -1.41 -7.75 10.94
CA LEU A 195 -1.28 -8.90 11.84
C LEU A 195 -1.42 -8.50 13.31
N GLN A 196 -0.88 -7.35 13.70
CA GLN A 196 -1.01 -6.84 15.06
C GLN A 196 -2.47 -6.47 15.37
N GLU A 197 -3.14 -5.80 14.46
CA GLU A 197 -4.52 -5.31 14.62
C GLU A 197 -5.55 -6.44 14.53
N SER A 198 -5.21 -7.60 13.92
CA SER A 198 -6.13 -8.74 13.88
C SER A 198 -6.26 -9.46 15.22
N GLY A 199 -5.27 -9.34 16.11
CA GLY A 199 -5.22 -10.07 17.39
C GLY A 199 -5.09 -11.59 17.25
N GLU A 200 -4.86 -12.11 16.03
CA GLU A 200 -4.67 -13.54 15.79
C GLU A 200 -3.35 -14.04 16.41
N VAL A 201 -2.32 -13.18 16.35
CA VAL A 201 -0.97 -13.38 16.89
C VAL A 201 -0.77 -12.54 18.15
N GLU A 202 0.24 -12.87 18.95
CA GLU A 202 0.54 -12.14 20.19
C GLU A 202 1.12 -10.75 19.90
N ALA A 203 2.04 -10.68 18.94
CA ALA A 203 2.57 -9.42 18.43
C ALA A 203 3.10 -9.58 16.99
N ALA A 204 3.12 -8.49 16.25
CA ALA A 204 3.77 -8.41 14.95
C ALA A 204 4.45 -7.06 14.77
N ALA A 205 5.69 -7.08 14.28
CA ALA A 205 6.46 -5.87 13.97
C ALA A 205 7.26 -6.08 12.69
N PRO A 206 7.48 -5.04 11.87
CA PRO A 206 8.39 -5.17 10.75
C PRO A 206 9.82 -5.37 11.25
N ASP A 207 10.66 -6.00 10.45
CA ASP A 207 12.09 -6.18 10.75
C ASP A 207 12.83 -4.85 10.54
N TRP A 208 12.78 -3.96 11.54
CA TRP A 208 13.34 -2.62 11.43
C TRP A 208 14.86 -2.64 11.30
N TRP A 209 15.36 -2.06 10.20
CA TRP A 209 16.74 -1.61 10.17
C TRP A 209 16.88 -0.29 10.93
N ARG A 210 17.89 -0.23 11.81
CA ARG A 210 18.29 0.98 12.54
C ARG A 210 19.83 1.10 12.50
N PRO A 211 20.41 2.28 12.28
CA PRO A 211 21.85 2.46 12.43
C PRO A 211 22.23 2.12 13.87
N ALA A 212 23.20 1.21 14.05
CA ALA A 212 23.74 0.94 15.38
C ALA A 212 24.19 2.26 16.04
N GLN A 213 24.01 2.44 17.34
CA GLN A 213 24.65 3.56 18.01
C GLN A 213 26.17 3.29 18.05
N ARG A 214 27.00 4.32 17.84
CA ARG A 214 28.43 4.17 18.19
C ARG A 214 28.46 3.96 19.71
N ARG A 215 29.02 2.83 20.14
CA ARG A 215 29.36 2.59 21.54
C ARG A 215 30.61 3.39 21.89
#